data_AF-A0AAV8SIG1-F1
#
_entry.id   AF-A0AAV8SIG1-F1
#
_cell.length_a   1.000
_cell.length_b   1.000
_cell.length_c   1.000
_cell.angle_alpha   90.00
_cell.angle_beta   90.00
_cell.angle_gamma   90.00
#
_symmetry.space_group_name_H-M   'P 1'
#
loop_
_entity.id
_entity.type
_entity.pdbx_description
1 polymer ?
#
loop_
_entity_poly.entity_id
_entity_poly.type
_entity_poly.pdbx_seq_one_letter_code
_entity_poly.pdbx_strand_id
1 'polypeptide(L)'
;MCHVYLNVSQDPVTGRDQSMAQFWSRITTEYHQMLPSHITTIRPWRSLQARWQTIMTAIGKLRGCVRQIENLNPSGASEQDIFEKAKDLLMQEPKYQKGFKFDHVWPILKNMEKYADTSREKASGHRKRSKCNEMSPS
;
A
#
# COMPACT_ATOMS: atom_id res chain seq x y z
N MET A 1 14.59 4.90 -2.35
CA MET A 1 14.19 3.94 -1.28
C MET A 1 13.01 3.09 -1.71
N CYS A 2 11.82 3.65 -1.96
CA CYS A 2 10.63 2.84 -2.29
C CYS A 2 10.82 1.98 -3.54
N HIS A 3 11.42 2.54 -4.61
CA HIS A 3 11.78 1.77 -5.80
C HIS A 3 12.77 0.62 -5.50
N VAL A 4 13.82 0.89 -4.72
CA VAL A 4 14.78 -0.15 -4.29
C VAL A 4 14.09 -1.27 -3.52
N TYR A 5 13.22 -0.92 -2.57
CA TYR A 5 12.45 -1.92 -1.84
C TYR A 5 11.62 -2.78 -2.78
N LEU A 6 10.90 -2.16 -3.72
CA LEU A 6 10.05 -2.87 -4.68
C LEU A 6 10.88 -3.84 -5.53
N ASN A 7 11.99 -3.37 -6.09
CA ASN A 7 12.90 -4.17 -6.91
C ASN A 7 13.41 -5.39 -6.15
N VAL A 8 13.92 -5.21 -4.93
CA VAL A 8 14.44 -6.32 -4.11
C VAL A 8 13.31 -7.26 -3.66
N SER A 9 12.12 -6.73 -3.35
CA SER A 9 10.99 -7.55 -2.89
C SER A 9 10.36 -8.41 -3.99
N GLN A 10 10.53 -8.04 -5.24
CA GLN A 10 9.97 -8.73 -6.41
C GLN A 10 11.01 -9.60 -7.12
N ASP A 11 12.27 -9.61 -6.67
CA ASP A 11 13.33 -10.40 -7.27
C ASP A 11 13.10 -11.91 -7.02
N PRO A 12 12.80 -12.71 -8.07
CA PRO A 12 12.49 -14.13 -7.93
C PRO A 12 13.69 -14.96 -7.45
N VAL A 13 14.92 -14.46 -7.62
CA VAL A 13 16.15 -15.13 -7.19
C VAL A 13 16.28 -15.16 -5.67
N THR A 14 15.55 -14.30 -4.96
CA THR A 14 15.62 -14.17 -3.49
C THR A 14 14.63 -15.04 -2.72
N GLY A 15 13.78 -15.81 -3.42
CA GLY A 15 12.60 -16.44 -2.85
C GLY A 15 12.82 -17.77 -2.11
N ARG A 16 13.11 -17.70 -0.80
CA ARG A 16 12.32 -18.35 0.29
C ARG A 16 13.06 -18.43 1.63
N ASP A 17 14.39 -18.45 1.62
CA ASP A 17 15.22 -18.71 2.82
C ASP A 17 16.14 -17.55 3.22
N GLN A 18 15.73 -16.31 2.93
CA GLN A 18 16.50 -15.14 3.33
C GLN A 18 16.06 -14.61 4.70
N SER A 19 17.01 -14.43 5.62
CA SER A 19 16.72 -13.73 6.88
C SER A 19 16.36 -12.26 6.62
N MET A 20 15.53 -11.70 7.49
CA MET A 20 15.17 -10.27 7.45
C MET A 20 16.42 -9.37 7.40
N ALA A 21 17.48 -9.72 8.13
CA ALA A 21 18.73 -8.95 8.14
C ALA A 21 19.42 -8.96 6.78
N GLN A 22 19.50 -10.12 6.11
CA GLN A 22 20.08 -10.22 4.77
C GLN A 22 19.25 -9.45 3.74
N PHE A 23 17.92 -9.53 3.82
CA PHE A 23 17.01 -8.79 2.94
C PHE A 23 17.25 -7.27 3.03
N TRP A 24 17.24 -6.74 4.25
CA TRP A 24 17.51 -5.32 4.48
C TRP A 24 18.95 -4.91 4.17
N SER A 25 19.93 -5.81 4.31
CA SER A 25 21.31 -5.53 3.89
C SER A 25 21.38 -5.30 2.38
N ARG A 26 20.68 -6.10 1.57
CA ARG A 26 20.65 -5.90 0.11
C ARG A 26 20.02 -4.56 -0.27
N ILE A 27 18.85 -4.26 0.32
CA ILE A 27 18.19 -2.95 0.16
C ILE A 27 19.15 -1.82 0.51
N THR A 28 19.92 -1.96 1.59
CA THR A 28 20.87 -0.95 2.05
C THR A 28 21.99 -0.73 1.02
N THR A 29 22.56 -1.82 0.50
CA THR A 29 23.58 -1.76 -0.54
C THR A 29 23.08 -1.07 -1.81
N GLU A 30 21.95 -1.52 -2.36
CA GLU A 30 21.37 -0.92 -3.56
C GLU A 30 20.93 0.53 -3.33
N TYR A 31 20.36 0.84 -2.16
CA TYR A 31 19.98 2.19 -1.80
C TYR A 31 21.18 3.14 -1.83
N HIS A 32 22.32 2.73 -1.27
CA HIS A 32 23.53 3.54 -1.29
C HIS A 32 24.14 3.69 -2.68
N GLN A 33 24.06 2.65 -3.53
CA GLN A 33 24.53 2.73 -4.92
C GLN A 33 23.74 3.73 -5.76
N MET A 34 22.46 3.97 -5.42
CA MET A 34 21.62 4.97 -6.09
C MET A 34 21.79 6.39 -5.53
N LEU A 35 22.54 6.58 -4.43
CA LEU A 35 22.75 7.92 -3.89
C LEU A 35 23.78 8.69 -4.75
N PRO A 36 23.60 10.01 -4.90
CA PRO A 36 24.62 10.87 -5.51
C PRO A 36 25.97 10.70 -4.81
N SER A 37 27.06 10.79 -5.57
CA SER A 37 28.44 10.57 -5.08
C SER A 37 28.85 11.50 -3.94
N HIS A 38 28.24 12.68 -3.82
CA HIS A 38 28.49 13.61 -2.72
C HIS A 38 27.84 13.21 -1.39
N ILE A 39 26.90 12.25 -1.40
CA ILE A 39 26.29 11.73 -0.18
C ILE A 39 27.14 10.58 0.36
N THR A 40 27.97 10.89 1.35
CA THR A 40 28.87 9.92 1.99
C THR A 40 28.25 9.27 3.23
N THR A 41 27.05 9.72 3.65
CA THR A 41 26.39 9.20 4.85
C THR A 41 25.82 7.81 4.62
N ILE A 42 26.48 6.80 5.17
CA ILE A 42 26.00 5.42 5.20
C ILE A 42 24.93 5.28 6.28
N ARG A 43 23.73 4.86 5.89
CA ARG A 43 22.64 4.57 6.85
C ARG A 43 22.61 3.09 7.16
N PRO A 44 22.54 2.68 8.44
CA PRO A 44 22.42 1.26 8.77
C PRO A 44 21.05 0.74 8.32
N TRP A 45 21.00 -0.55 7.97
CA TRP A 45 19.80 -1.20 7.47
C TRP A 45 18.60 -1.06 8.41
N ARG A 46 18.83 -1.03 9.73
CA ARG A 46 17.80 -0.79 10.75
C ARG A 46 17.13 0.58 10.62
N SER A 47 17.91 1.61 10.26
CA SER A 47 17.38 2.97 10.04
C SER A 47 16.49 3.01 8.80
N LEU A 48 16.92 2.35 7.72
CA LEU A 48 16.13 2.20 6.50
C LEU A 48 14.85 1.40 6.78
N GLN A 49 14.95 0.30 7.52
CA GLN A 49 13.79 -0.49 7.93
C GLN A 49 12.78 0.36 8.74
N ALA A 50 13.23 1.08 9.76
CA ALA A 50 12.34 1.93 10.58
C ALA A 50 11.65 3.01 9.75
N ARG A 51 12.39 3.64 8.82
CA ARG A 51 11.82 4.59 7.87
C ARG A 51 10.77 3.93 6.97
N TRP A 52 11.05 2.73 6.48
CA TRP A 52 10.13 1.97 5.65
C TRP A 52 8.82 1.65 6.38
N GLN A 53 8.91 1.16 7.62
CA GLN A 53 7.73 0.86 8.42
C GLN A 53 6.89 2.11 8.66
N THR A 54 7.53 3.26 8.87
CA THR A 54 6.84 4.55 9.02
C THR A 54 6.08 4.92 7.74
N ILE A 55 6.73 4.80 6.58
CA ILE A 55 6.11 5.05 5.26
C ILE A 55 4.93 4.10 5.04
N MET A 56 5.13 2.80 5.24
CA MET A 56 4.09 1.78 5.03
C MET A 56 2.89 1.97 5.94
N THR A 57 3.12 2.39 7.20
CA THR A 57 2.04 2.71 8.13
C THR A 57 1.23 3.91 7.64
N ALA A 58 1.90 4.97 7.20
CA ALA A 58 1.25 6.18 6.71
C ALA A 58 0.46 5.91 5.40
N ILE A 59 1.05 5.15 4.47
CA ILE A 59 0.41 4.75 3.21
C ILE A 59 -0.80 3.84 3.47
N GLY A 60 -0.69 2.89 4.40
CA GLY A 60 -1.81 2.03 4.78
C GLY A 60 -2.98 2.81 5.37
N LYS A 61 -2.69 3.82 6.20
CA LYS A 61 -3.72 4.74 6.73
C LYS A 61 -4.41 5.52 5.63
N LEU A 62 -3.63 6.13 4.73
CA LEU A 62 -4.18 6.88 3.60
C LEU A 62 -5.02 5.99 2.68
N ARG A 63 -4.58 4.75 2.40
CA ARG A 63 -5.36 3.77 1.63
C ARG A 63 -6.71 3.47 2.29
N GLY A 64 -6.72 3.36 3.62
CA GLY A 64 -7.96 3.22 4.39
C GLY A 64 -8.92 4.39 4.18
N CYS A 65 -8.41 5.62 4.18
CA CYS A 65 -9.19 6.82 3.88
C CYS A 65 -9.68 6.83 2.43
N VAL A 66 -8.82 6.49 1.46
CA VAL A 66 -9.19 6.38 0.03
C VAL A 66 -10.35 5.40 -0.16
N ARG A 67 -10.26 4.20 0.42
CA ARG A 67 -11.33 3.20 0.36
C ARG A 67 -12.64 3.70 0.97
N GLN A 68 -12.58 4.47 2.06
CA GLN A 68 -13.78 5.07 2.65
C GLN A 68 -14.44 6.05 1.67
N ILE A 69 -13.66 6.91 1.02
CA ILE A 69 -14.19 7.86 0.02
C ILE A 69 -14.72 7.14 -1.22
N GLU A 70 -14.02 6.12 -1.73
CA GLU A 70 -14.48 5.29 -2.85
C GLU A 70 -15.84 4.62 -2.54
N ASN A 71 -16.00 4.09 -1.32
CA ASN A 71 -17.24 3.43 -0.88
C ASN A 71 -18.43 4.38 -0.75
N LEU A 72 -18.21 5.69 -0.64
CA LEU A 72 -19.29 6.69 -0.68
C LEU A 72 -19.86 6.88 -2.10
N ASN A 73 -19.33 6.15 -3.10
CA ASN A 73 -19.72 6.21 -4.51
C ASN A 73 -19.85 7.65 -5.04
N PRO A 74 -18.78 8.47 -4.96
CA PRO A 74 -18.80 9.81 -5.50
C PRO A 74 -18.88 9.73 -7.02
N SER A 75 -20.08 9.92 -7.59
CA SER A 75 -20.28 9.90 -9.04
C SER A 75 -19.47 11.01 -9.69
N GLY A 76 -18.64 10.64 -10.67
CA GLY A 76 -17.85 11.58 -11.45
C GLY A 76 -16.59 12.17 -10.76
N ALA A 77 -16.21 11.69 -9.58
CA ALA A 77 -14.96 12.13 -8.95
C ALA A 77 -13.74 11.48 -9.63
N SER A 78 -12.70 12.29 -9.88
CA SER A 78 -11.42 11.81 -10.37
C SER A 78 -10.60 11.12 -9.26
N GLU A 79 -9.56 10.36 -9.64
CA GLU A 79 -8.60 9.81 -8.67
C GLU A 79 -7.96 10.90 -7.80
N GLN A 80 -7.72 12.09 -8.37
CA GLN A 80 -7.17 13.24 -7.65
C GLN A 80 -8.15 13.76 -6.61
N ASP A 81 -9.44 13.89 -6.96
CA ASP A 81 -10.48 14.34 -6.04
C ASP A 81 -10.65 13.38 -4.86
N ILE A 82 -10.61 12.07 -5.15
CA ILE A 82 -10.67 11.02 -4.12
C ILE A 82 -9.44 11.12 -3.20
N PHE A 83 -8.25 11.35 -3.77
CA PHE A 83 -7.01 11.47 -3.02
C PHE A 83 -7.00 12.69 -2.10
N GLU A 84 -7.46 13.85 -2.58
CA GLU A 84 -7.56 15.08 -1.78
C GLU A 84 -8.55 14.91 -0.63
N LYS A 85 -9.75 14.40 -0.88
CA LYS A 85 -10.74 14.08 0.16
C LYS A 85 -10.21 13.07 1.18
N ALA A 86 -9.45 12.08 0.73
CA ALA A 86 -8.83 11.11 1.64
C ALA A 86 -7.76 11.75 2.53
N LYS A 87 -7.01 12.74 2.03
CA LYS A 87 -6.08 13.52 2.86
C LYS A 87 -6.80 14.38 3.89
N ASP A 88 -7.92 15.00 3.51
CA ASP A 88 -8.74 15.79 4.43
C ASP A 88 -9.29 14.92 5.56
N LEU A 89 -9.76 13.71 5.21
CA LEU A 89 -10.18 12.71 6.20
C LEU A 89 -9.02 12.29 7.10
N LEU A 90 -7.82 12.09 6.54
CA LEU A 90 -6.63 11.72 7.29
C LEU A 90 -6.18 12.81 8.26
N MET A 91 -6.32 14.10 7.90
CA MET A 91 -5.98 15.24 8.76
C MET A 91 -6.82 15.31 10.05
N GLN A 92 -7.96 14.62 10.10
CA GLN A 92 -8.76 14.49 11.33
C GLN A 92 -8.07 13.62 12.39
N GLU A 93 -7.13 12.75 12.00
CA GLU A 93 -6.29 12.03 12.95
C GLU A 93 -5.23 12.98 13.56
N PRO A 94 -5.09 13.07 14.90
CA PRO A 94 -4.12 13.97 15.54
C PRO A 94 -2.68 13.80 15.05
N LYS A 95 -2.31 12.57 14.65
CA LYS A 95 -0.98 12.24 14.11
C LYS A 95 -0.69 12.89 12.76
N TYR A 96 -1.73 13.13 11.95
CA TYR A 96 -1.63 13.66 10.59
C TYR A 96 -2.26 15.05 10.45
N GLN A 97 -2.65 15.69 11.55
CA GLN A 97 -3.20 17.05 11.56
C GLN A 97 -2.27 18.08 10.89
N LYS A 98 -0.96 17.88 10.96
CA LYS A 98 0.05 18.72 10.27
C LYS A 98 0.22 18.38 8.79
N GLY A 99 -0.64 17.53 8.24
CA GLY A 99 -0.63 17.05 6.86
C GLY A 99 0.12 15.73 6.66
N PHE A 100 -0.22 15.10 5.54
CA PHE A 100 0.49 13.94 5.01
C PHE A 100 1.81 14.37 4.36
N LYS A 101 2.89 13.62 4.59
CA LYS A 101 4.26 13.99 4.15
C LYS A 101 4.82 13.11 3.03
N PHE A 102 4.04 12.12 2.58
CA PHE A 102 4.51 11.08 1.66
C PHE A 102 3.75 11.10 0.34
N ASP A 103 3.31 12.27 -0.12
CA ASP A 103 2.57 12.45 -1.38
C ASP A 103 3.32 11.84 -2.57
N HIS A 104 4.63 12.07 -2.66
CA HIS A 104 5.50 11.48 -3.69
C HIS A 104 5.63 9.96 -3.61
N VAL A 105 5.32 9.36 -2.46
CA VAL A 105 5.38 7.90 -2.25
C VAL A 105 4.07 7.22 -2.61
N TRP A 106 2.95 7.91 -2.41
CA TRP A 106 1.62 7.38 -2.73
C TRP A 106 1.51 6.76 -4.12
N PRO A 107 1.85 7.45 -5.24
CA PRO A 107 1.69 6.88 -6.57
C PRO A 107 2.58 5.66 -6.81
N ILE A 108 3.70 5.53 -6.08
CA ILE A 108 4.62 4.39 -6.19
C ILE A 108 4.04 3.15 -5.48
N LEU A 109 3.39 3.34 -4.33
CA LEU A 109 2.96 2.22 -3.47
C LEU A 109 1.46 1.93 -3.51
N LYS A 110 0.63 2.80 -4.13
CA LYS A 110 -0.83 2.64 -4.16
C LYS A 110 -1.30 1.32 -4.79
N ASN A 111 -0.50 0.76 -5.70
CA ASN A 111 -0.79 -0.46 -6.44
C ASN A 111 -0.06 -1.70 -5.90
N MET A 112 0.63 -1.61 -4.75
CA MET A 112 1.24 -2.80 -4.16
C MET A 112 0.15 -3.83 -3.81
N GLU A 113 0.40 -5.09 -4.14
CA GLU A 113 -0.54 -6.21 -3.95
C GLU A 113 -1.04 -6.33 -2.50
N LYS A 114 -0.20 -5.97 -1.52
CA LYS A 114 -0.55 -5.88 -0.09
C LYS A 114 -1.76 -4.94 0.20
N TYR A 115 -2.02 -4.00 -0.70
CA TYR A 115 -3.12 -3.03 -0.62
C TYR A 115 -4.11 -3.17 -1.78
N ALA A 116 -3.88 -4.11 -2.70
CA ALA A 116 -4.89 -4.48 -3.69
C ALA A 116 -6.11 -5.04 -2.95
N ASP A 117 -7.30 -4.59 -3.35
CA ASP A 117 -8.54 -5.11 -2.80
C ASP A 117 -8.70 -6.57 -3.23
N THR A 118 -8.38 -7.51 -2.34
CA THR A 118 -8.67 -8.95 -2.49
C THR A 118 -10.18 -9.26 -2.50
N SER A 119 -11.04 -8.25 -2.56
CA SER A 119 -12.48 -8.35 -2.60
C SER A 119 -13.05 -8.74 -3.98
N ARG A 120 -12.26 -8.68 -5.06
CA ARG A 120 -12.80 -8.92 -6.41
C ARG A 120 -12.62 -10.35 -6.97
N GLU A 121 -12.05 -11.29 -6.20
CA GLU A 121 -11.80 -12.67 -6.66
C GLU A 121 -12.28 -13.78 -5.70
N LYS A 122 -13.45 -13.62 -5.08
CA LYS A 122 -14.21 -14.77 -4.54
C LYS A 122 -15.63 -14.90 -5.10
N ALA A 123 -15.87 -14.39 -6.30
CA ALA A 123 -17.05 -14.72 -7.10
C ALA A 123 -16.72 -15.81 -8.14
N SER A 124 -16.17 -16.94 -7.71
CA SER A 124 -16.28 -18.17 -8.51
C SER A 124 -16.47 -19.39 -7.60
N GLY A 125 -17.60 -20.08 -7.79
CA GLY A 125 -17.63 -21.52 -7.61
C GLY A 125 -18.01 -22.10 -6.25
N HIS A 126 -19.16 -21.72 -5.67
CA HIS A 126 -20.03 -22.78 -5.12
C HIS A 126 -21.52 -22.42 -5.25
N ARG A 127 -22.15 -23.02 -6.25
CA ARG A 127 -23.61 -23.16 -6.32
C ARG A 127 -24.06 -23.89 -5.05
N LYS A 128 -24.99 -23.30 -4.30
CA LYS A 128 -26.12 -24.05 -3.76
C LYS A 128 -27.40 -23.27 -4.03
N ARG A 129 -28.01 -23.66 -5.16
CA ARG A 129 -29.41 -23.41 -5.46
C ARG A 129 -30.22 -24.28 -4.50
N SER A 130 -30.83 -23.67 -3.49
CA SER A 130 -31.92 -24.29 -2.73
C SER A 130 -33.20 -23.53 -3.09
N LYS A 131 -34.15 -24.26 -3.65
CA LYS A 131 -35.45 -23.80 -4.14
C LYS A 131 -36.21 -23.00 -3.06
N CYS A 132 -36.57 -21.75 -3.36
CA CYS A 132 -37.87 -21.22 -2.95
C CYS A 132 -38.84 -21.57 -4.06
N ASN A 133 -39.81 -22.44 -3.77
CA ASN A 133 -40.97 -22.63 -4.63
C ASN A 133 -42.08 -21.76 -4.03
N GLU A 134 -42.41 -20.66 -4.69
CA GLU A 134 -43.58 -19.85 -4.39
C GLU A 134 -44.61 -19.93 -5.53
N MET A 135 -45.86 -19.64 -5.16
CA MET A 135 -47.09 -19.43 -5.95
C MET A 135 -47.95 -20.68 -6.22
N SER A 136 -49.02 -20.97 -5.45
CA SER A 136 -50.37 -20.33 -5.35
C SER A 136 -51.37 -20.93 -6.37
N PRO A 137 -52.64 -20.50 -6.45
CA PRO A 137 -53.79 -20.86 -5.61
C PRO A 137 -54.89 -21.63 -6.40
N SER A 138 -55.88 -22.19 -5.71
CA SER A 138 -57.29 -22.34 -6.15
C SER A 138 -58.18 -22.57 -4.93
#